data_AF-A0AAW2SJK1-F1
#
_entry.id   AF-A0AAW2SJK1-F1
#
_cell.length_a   1.000
_cell.length_b   1.000
_cell.length_c   1.000
_cell.angle_alpha   90.00
_cell.angle_beta   90.00
_cell.angle_gamma   90.00
#
_symmetry.space_group_name_H-M   'P 1'
#
loop_
_entity.id
_entity.type
_entity.pdbx_description
1 polymer ?
#
loop_
_entity_poly.entity_id
_entity_poly.type
_entity_poly.pdbx_seq_one_letter_code
_entity_poly.pdbx_strand_id
1 'polypeptide(L)'
;MHVLISKFFHRSSRFARLQSIQCAVAGKNLYIRFSCSTGDAMGMNMVSKGVQNVLDFLQSDFPDMDVIGISGNFCSDKKPAAVNWIEGRGKSVVCEATITGDVVTKVLKTTVYALVELNMLKNLTGSAIAGALGGFNAHAANIVSAIFIATGQDPAQNIESSHCITMMEAVNDGKDLHVSVTMPSIEVFKTLHSIMSLIIQIIEYGPKVCACYKKTL
;
A
#
# COMPACT_ATOMS: atom_id res chain seq x y z
N MET A 1 19.56 3.05 23.89
CA MET A 1 19.17 3.85 22.72
C MET A 1 17.68 3.75 22.38
N HIS A 2 17.17 2.59 21.94
CA HIS A 2 15.79 2.44 21.44
C HIS A 2 14.69 2.89 22.43
N VAL A 3 14.82 2.55 23.72
CA VAL A 3 13.89 2.97 24.78
C VAL A 3 13.86 4.49 24.97
N LEU A 4 15.01 5.17 24.85
CA LEU A 4 15.09 6.62 24.98
C LEU A 4 14.45 7.30 23.76
N ILE A 5 14.77 6.84 22.55
CA ILE A 5 14.18 7.36 21.32
C ILE A 5 12.65 7.25 21.35
N SER A 6 12.13 6.09 21.76
CA SER A 6 10.69 5.87 21.90
C SER A 6 10.06 6.85 22.90
N LYS A 7 10.71 7.08 24.06
CA LYS A 7 10.26 8.04 25.07
C LYS A 7 10.18 9.47 24.51
N PHE A 8 11.18 9.93 23.76
CA PHE A 8 11.16 11.28 23.16
C PHE A 8 10.13 11.40 22.05
N PHE A 9 9.98 10.37 21.22
CA PHE A 9 8.97 10.31 20.17
C PHE A 9 7.55 10.42 20.74
N HIS A 10 7.23 9.65 21.80
CA HIS A 10 5.87 9.62 22.39
C HIS A 10 5.48 10.91 23.12
N ARG A 11 6.41 11.82 23.44
CA ARG A 11 6.08 13.11 24.09
C ARG A 11 5.14 13.98 23.26
N SER A 12 5.15 13.81 21.93
CA SER A 12 4.36 14.64 21.02
C SER A 12 2.88 14.25 20.95
N SER A 13 2.50 13.03 21.37
CA SER A 13 1.13 12.53 21.18
C SER A 13 0.79 11.33 22.06
N ARG A 14 -0.45 11.33 22.58
CA ARG A 14 -1.03 10.17 23.27
C ARG A 14 -1.37 9.00 22.34
N PHE A 15 -1.47 9.22 21.02
CA PHE A 15 -1.83 8.21 20.03
C PHE A 15 -0.63 7.68 19.26
N ALA A 16 0.43 8.49 19.10
CA ALA A 16 1.62 8.07 18.36
C ALA A 16 2.39 7.02 19.14
N ARG A 17 2.55 5.82 18.58
CA ARG A 17 3.41 4.78 19.16
C ARG A 17 4.42 4.32 18.13
N LEU A 18 5.68 4.71 18.32
CA LEU A 18 6.83 4.20 17.58
C LEU A 18 6.86 2.66 17.64
N GLN A 19 6.96 2.04 16.46
CA GLN A 19 6.99 0.58 16.28
C GLN A 19 8.39 0.12 15.87
N SER A 20 8.99 0.77 14.89
CA SER A 20 10.32 0.44 14.40
C SER A 20 11.02 1.66 13.81
N ILE A 21 12.35 1.55 13.71
CA ILE A 21 13.21 2.53 13.03
C ILE A 21 14.10 1.75 12.07
N GLN A 22 14.10 2.15 10.80
CA GLN A 22 14.99 1.62 9.78
C GLN A 22 15.95 2.72 9.35
N CYS A 23 17.24 2.40 9.33
CA CYS A 23 18.29 3.34 8.93
C CYS A 23 18.94 2.89 7.64
N ALA A 24 19.20 3.83 6.73
CA ALA A 24 19.99 3.63 5.53
C ALA A 24 21.07 4.71 5.43
N VAL A 25 22.30 4.31 5.08
CA VAL A 25 23.45 5.21 5.00
C VAL A 25 23.86 5.39 3.54
N ALA A 26 24.13 6.63 3.13
CA ALA A 26 24.70 6.96 1.83
C ALA A 26 25.86 7.95 2.02
N GLY A 27 27.09 7.42 2.07
CA GLY A 27 28.27 8.20 2.42
C GLY A 27 28.14 8.79 3.82
N LYS A 28 28.24 10.12 3.93
CA LYS A 28 28.07 10.84 5.21
C LYS A 28 26.60 11.07 5.61
N ASN A 29 25.64 10.70 4.77
CA ASN A 29 24.22 10.97 5.00
C ASN A 29 23.55 9.75 5.64
N LEU A 30 22.71 9.99 6.65
CA LEU A 30 21.88 9.00 7.31
C LEU A 30 20.40 9.29 7.06
N TYR A 31 19.70 8.31 6.49
CA TYR A 31 18.25 8.33 6.28
C TYR A 31 17.58 7.46 7.33
N ILE A 32 16.64 8.04 8.08
CA ILE A 32 15.97 7.35 9.19
C ILE A 32 14.48 7.29 8.89
N ARG A 33 13.94 6.07 8.77
CA ARG A 33 12.52 5.80 8.56
C ARG A 33 11.88 5.37 9.87
N PHE A 34 11.02 6.22 10.40
CA PHE A 34 10.27 5.96 11.62
C PHE A 34 8.90 5.37 11.27
N SER A 35 8.63 4.15 11.75
CA SER A 35 7.32 3.52 11.64
C SER A 35 6.58 3.65 12.97
N CYS A 36 5.34 4.13 12.93
CA CYS A 36 4.54 4.30 14.14
C CYS A 36 3.06 4.11 13.86
N SER A 37 2.32 3.70 14.90
CA SER A 37 0.85 3.75 14.87
C SER A 37 0.35 5.13 15.28
N THR A 38 -0.76 5.55 14.69
CA THR A 38 -1.30 6.92 14.77
C THR A 38 -2.77 6.96 15.20
N GLY A 39 -3.28 5.84 15.71
CA GLY A 39 -4.72 5.64 15.95
C GLY A 39 -5.50 5.62 14.63
N ASP A 40 -6.60 6.39 14.58
CA ASP A 40 -7.47 6.51 13.40
C ASP A 40 -7.07 7.64 12.44
N ALA A 41 -6.09 8.45 12.82
CA ALA A 41 -5.53 9.48 11.95
C ALA A 41 -4.57 8.85 10.94
N MET A 42 -4.54 9.37 9.71
CA MET A 42 -3.48 9.04 8.75
C MET A 42 -2.10 9.40 9.35
N GLY A 43 -2.03 10.53 10.06
CA GLY A 43 -1.01 10.74 11.08
C GLY A 43 0.27 11.45 10.64
N MET A 44 0.42 11.88 9.38
CA MET A 44 1.61 12.61 8.89
C MET A 44 2.11 13.70 9.85
N ASN A 45 1.25 14.64 10.26
CA ASN A 45 1.62 15.71 11.19
C ASN A 45 2.01 15.21 12.58
N MET A 46 1.40 14.12 13.03
CA MET A 46 1.68 13.49 14.33
C MET A 46 3.07 12.83 14.31
N VAL A 47 3.39 12.13 13.22
CA VAL A 47 4.69 11.49 13.02
C VAL A 47 5.79 12.55 12.92
N SER A 48 5.63 13.57 12.09
CA SER A 48 6.65 14.62 11.92
C SER A 48 7.02 15.32 13.22
N LYS A 49 6.04 15.59 14.09
CA LYS A 49 6.30 16.16 15.43
C LYS A 49 7.04 15.18 16.35
N GLY A 50 6.69 13.90 16.31
CA GLY A 50 7.41 12.87 17.06
C GLY A 50 8.87 12.72 16.59
N VAL A 51 9.10 12.77 15.28
CA VAL A 51 10.44 12.71 14.69
C VAL A 51 11.26 13.94 15.08
N GLN A 52 10.69 15.14 15.05
CA GLN A 52 11.41 16.35 15.46
C GLN A 52 11.96 16.24 16.90
N ASN A 53 11.14 15.78 17.86
CA ASN A 53 11.59 15.58 19.24
C ASN A 53 12.75 14.58 19.36
N VAL A 54 12.77 13.55 18.50
CA VAL A 54 13.85 12.57 18.46
C VAL A 54 15.11 13.19 17.88
N LEU A 55 14.99 13.97 16.80
CA LEU A 55 16.13 14.64 16.18
C LEU A 55 16.76 15.66 17.12
N ASP A 56 15.97 16.44 17.84
CA ASP A 56 16.45 17.40 18.85
C ASP A 56 17.23 16.69 19.97
N PHE A 57 16.75 15.52 20.41
CA PHE A 57 17.45 14.68 21.38
C PHE A 57 18.74 14.08 20.81
N LEU A 58 18.74 13.63 19.56
CA LEU A 58 19.93 13.09 18.92
C LEU A 58 20.99 14.17 18.72
N GLN A 59 20.61 15.42 18.42
CA GLN A 59 21.55 16.54 18.30
C GLN A 59 22.25 16.86 19.62
N SER A 60 21.63 16.63 20.78
CA SER A 60 22.33 16.83 22.06
C SER A 60 23.42 15.77 22.30
N ASP A 61 23.20 14.54 21.83
CA ASP A 61 24.16 13.44 21.97
C ASP A 61 25.21 13.42 20.85
N PHE A 62 24.87 13.95 19.68
CA PHE A 62 25.71 14.07 18.49
C PHE A 62 25.74 15.53 18.00
N PRO A 63 26.53 16.42 18.63
CA PRO A 63 26.54 17.85 18.31
C PRO A 63 27.05 18.19 16.90
N ASP A 64 27.75 17.25 16.26
CA ASP A 64 28.23 17.31 14.88
C ASP A 64 27.18 16.84 13.85
N MET A 65 26.02 16.34 14.30
CA MET A 65 24.92 15.92 13.44
C MET A 65 24.13 17.13 12.91
N ASP A 66 24.11 17.28 11.59
CA ASP A 66 23.29 18.28 10.91
C ASP A 66 21.97 17.67 10.40
N VAL A 67 20.85 18.31 10.74
CA VAL A 67 19.51 17.88 10.32
C VAL A 67 19.13 18.65 9.06
N ILE A 68 19.38 18.02 7.91
CA ILE A 68 19.08 18.61 6.60
C ILE A 68 17.56 18.74 6.36
N GLY A 69 16.77 17.81 6.91
CA GLY A 69 15.31 17.88 6.84
C GLY A 69 14.62 16.69 7.47
N ILE A 70 13.38 16.90 7.92
CA ILE A 70 12.53 15.85 8.52
C ILE A 70 12.12 14.80 7.48
N SER A 71 11.95 15.21 6.22
CA SER A 71 11.59 14.33 5.10
C SER A 71 12.73 14.24 4.08
N GLY A 72 13.56 13.21 4.20
CA GLY A 72 14.61 12.89 3.23
C GLY A 72 14.14 12.00 2.07
N ASN A 73 12.86 12.02 1.72
CA ASN A 73 12.21 11.12 0.75
C ASN A 73 12.27 9.62 1.06
N PHE A 74 12.86 9.19 2.17
CA PHE A 74 12.89 7.79 2.62
C PHE A 74 11.58 7.35 3.32
N CYS A 75 10.54 8.19 3.30
CA CYS A 75 9.22 7.85 3.83
C CYS A 75 8.49 6.77 3.00
N SER A 76 8.32 6.80 1.67
CA SER A 76 8.32 7.92 0.69
C SER A 76 6.88 8.39 0.48
N ASP A 77 6.60 9.71 0.50
CA ASP A 77 5.22 10.23 0.36
C ASP A 77 4.91 10.76 -1.03
N LYS A 78 3.85 10.27 -1.68
CA LYS A 78 3.40 10.71 -3.01
C LYS A 78 4.45 10.49 -4.11
N LYS A 79 5.25 9.44 -3.96
CA LYS A 79 6.35 9.05 -4.87
C LYS A 79 6.39 7.52 -4.97
N PRO A 80 6.56 6.96 -6.18
CA PRO A 80 6.74 5.53 -6.34
C PRO A 80 8.06 5.11 -5.69
N ALA A 81 8.00 4.21 -4.71
CA ALA A 81 9.18 3.79 -3.96
C ALA A 81 9.09 2.33 -3.50
N ALA A 82 10.17 1.57 -3.73
CA ALA A 82 10.23 0.15 -3.38
C ALA A 82 10.11 -0.09 -1.87
N VAL A 83 10.59 0.85 -1.07
CA VAL A 83 10.50 0.78 0.38
C VAL A 83 9.04 0.71 0.85
N ASN A 84 8.11 1.39 0.18
CA ASN A 84 6.68 1.32 0.53
C ASN A 84 6.06 -0.02 0.12
N TRP A 85 6.53 -0.62 -0.98
CA TRP A 85 6.08 -1.94 -1.43
C TRP A 85 6.55 -3.06 -0.48
N ILE A 86 7.83 -3.02 -0.09
CA ILE A 86 8.49 -4.09 0.67
C ILE A 86 8.13 -4.02 2.16
N GLU A 87 8.23 -2.82 2.75
CA GLU A 87 8.10 -2.63 4.20
C GLU A 87 6.70 -2.11 4.58
N GLY A 88 5.86 -1.80 3.60
CA GLY A 88 4.56 -1.17 3.79
C GLY A 88 4.63 0.33 4.13
N ARG A 89 3.47 0.98 4.09
CA ARG A 89 3.23 2.35 4.58
C ARG A 89 1.75 2.56 4.87
N GLY A 90 1.40 3.08 6.04
CA GLY A 90 -0.02 3.18 6.42
C GLY A 90 -0.60 1.80 6.77
N LYS A 91 -1.57 1.31 6.01
CA LYS A 91 -2.24 0.03 6.23
C LYS A 91 -1.85 -0.98 5.14
N SER A 92 -1.35 -2.14 5.58
CA SER A 92 -1.13 -3.30 4.72
C SER A 92 -2.31 -4.25 4.83
N VAL A 93 -2.97 -4.55 3.70
CA VAL A 93 -4.22 -5.31 3.70
C VAL A 93 -4.21 -6.37 2.60
N VAL A 94 -4.82 -7.51 2.93
CA VAL A 94 -5.10 -8.62 2.01
C VAL A 94 -6.60 -8.89 2.04
N CYS A 95 -7.18 -9.20 0.89
CA CYS A 95 -8.52 -9.75 0.81
C CYS A 95 -8.59 -10.79 -0.28
N GLU A 96 -9.52 -11.73 -0.11
CA GLU A 96 -9.72 -12.84 -0.99
C GLU A 96 -11.21 -13.17 -1.13
N ALA A 97 -11.56 -13.79 -2.25
CA ALA A 97 -12.89 -14.32 -2.49
C ALA A 97 -12.82 -15.54 -3.41
N THR A 98 -13.79 -16.44 -3.26
CA THR A 98 -14.04 -17.51 -4.23
C THR A 98 -15.29 -17.18 -5.03
N ILE A 99 -15.13 -17.05 -6.35
CA ILE A 99 -16.19 -16.79 -7.31
C ILE A 99 -16.55 -18.11 -7.97
N THR A 100 -17.83 -18.49 -7.89
CA THR A 100 -18.31 -19.74 -8.49
C THR A 100 -18.19 -19.70 -10.01
N GLY A 101 -17.90 -20.84 -10.65
CA GLY A 101 -17.80 -20.95 -12.11
C GLY A 101 -19.03 -20.43 -12.85
N ASP A 102 -20.21 -20.66 -12.26
CA ASP A 102 -21.48 -20.14 -12.74
C ASP A 102 -21.50 -18.61 -12.81
N VAL A 103 -21.01 -17.91 -11.79
CA VAL A 103 -20.89 -16.45 -11.79
C VAL A 103 -19.83 -15.99 -12.79
N VAL A 104 -18.70 -16.70 -12.89
CA VAL A 104 -17.66 -16.39 -13.89
C VAL A 104 -18.22 -16.46 -15.31
N THR A 105 -18.96 -17.51 -15.66
CA THR A 105 -19.54 -17.67 -17.00
C THR A 105 -20.74 -16.74 -17.23
N LYS A 106 -21.69 -16.67 -16.28
CA LYS A 106 -22.95 -15.92 -16.48
C LYS A 106 -22.78 -14.41 -16.29
N VAL A 107 -21.90 -13.96 -15.40
CA VAL A 107 -21.73 -12.53 -15.09
C VAL A 107 -20.48 -11.97 -15.74
N LEU A 108 -19.32 -12.62 -15.59
CA LEU A 108 -18.06 -12.15 -16.15
C LEU A 108 -17.88 -12.50 -17.64
N LYS A 109 -18.75 -13.38 -18.18
CA LYS A 109 -18.78 -13.77 -19.60
C LYS A 109 -17.45 -14.35 -20.09
N THR A 110 -16.78 -15.12 -19.22
CA THR A 110 -15.49 -15.76 -19.49
C THR A 110 -15.40 -17.12 -18.77
N THR A 111 -14.24 -17.77 -18.83
CA THR A 111 -13.94 -19.01 -18.10
C THR A 111 -12.91 -18.76 -17.00
N VAL A 112 -12.90 -19.62 -15.97
CA VAL A 112 -11.90 -19.58 -14.89
C VAL A 112 -10.49 -19.67 -15.47
N TYR A 113 -10.24 -20.64 -16.35
CA TYR A 113 -8.96 -20.82 -17.05
C TYR A 113 -8.49 -19.54 -17.73
N ALA A 114 -9.37 -18.89 -18.50
CA ALA A 114 -9.01 -17.68 -19.25
C ALA A 114 -8.66 -16.50 -18.32
N LEU A 115 -9.27 -16.40 -17.15
CA LEU A 115 -8.96 -15.36 -16.16
C LEU A 115 -7.61 -15.62 -15.47
N VAL A 116 -7.34 -16.87 -15.08
CA VAL A 116 -6.07 -17.26 -14.46
C VAL A 116 -4.91 -17.01 -15.45
N GLU A 117 -5.06 -17.47 -16.69
CA GLU A 117 -4.06 -17.24 -17.75
C GLU A 117 -3.84 -15.75 -18.02
N LEU A 118 -4.92 -14.96 -18.12
CA LEU A 118 -4.84 -13.52 -18.31
C LEU A 118 -4.14 -12.83 -17.14
N ASN A 119 -4.43 -13.22 -15.88
CA ASN A 119 -3.77 -12.66 -14.71
C ASN A 119 -2.26 -12.91 -14.74
N MET A 120 -1.86 -14.14 -15.04
CA MET A 120 -0.46 -14.52 -15.17
C MET A 120 0.25 -13.70 -16.26
N LEU A 121 -0.32 -13.64 -17.46
CA LEU A 121 0.31 -12.94 -18.58
C LEU A 121 0.32 -11.42 -18.40
N LYS A 122 -0.77 -10.84 -17.89
CA LYS A 122 -0.96 -9.38 -17.84
C LYS A 122 -0.46 -8.76 -16.55
N ASN A 123 -0.91 -9.25 -15.39
CA ASN A 123 -0.63 -8.64 -14.10
C ASN A 123 0.74 -9.04 -13.56
N LEU A 124 1.25 -10.24 -13.91
CA LEU A 124 2.55 -10.70 -13.43
C LEU A 124 3.62 -10.52 -14.51
N THR A 125 3.60 -11.33 -15.57
CA THR A 125 4.65 -11.32 -16.61
C THR A 125 4.73 -9.97 -17.32
N GLY A 126 3.59 -9.41 -17.73
CA GLY A 126 3.54 -8.10 -18.38
C GLY A 126 4.10 -6.98 -17.49
N SER A 127 3.66 -6.91 -16.23
CA SER A 127 4.19 -5.94 -15.26
C SER A 127 5.68 -6.14 -14.96
N ALA A 128 6.15 -7.39 -14.92
CA ALA A 128 7.57 -7.69 -14.74
C ALA A 128 8.42 -7.20 -15.93
N ILE A 129 7.98 -7.46 -17.17
CA ILE A 129 8.64 -6.97 -18.39
C ILE A 129 8.65 -5.44 -18.43
N ALA A 130 7.58 -4.80 -17.98
CA ALA A 130 7.47 -3.34 -17.92
C ALA A 130 8.33 -2.70 -16.81
N GLY A 131 8.95 -3.49 -15.92
CA GLY A 131 9.66 -2.96 -14.75
C GLY A 131 8.74 -2.24 -13.77
N ALA A 132 7.48 -2.68 -13.66
CA ALA A 132 6.50 -2.04 -12.80
C ALA A 132 6.86 -2.22 -11.31
N LEU A 133 6.76 -1.14 -10.55
CA LEU A 133 6.99 -1.13 -9.11
C LEU A 133 5.65 -1.17 -8.37
N GLY A 134 5.33 -2.30 -7.73
CA GLY A 134 4.07 -2.50 -7.00
C GLY A 134 2.80 -2.52 -7.88
N GLY A 135 2.95 -2.45 -9.21
CA GLY A 135 1.86 -2.40 -10.19
C GLY A 135 1.49 -3.76 -10.78
N PHE A 136 1.32 -4.79 -9.94
CA PHE A 136 0.99 -6.15 -10.38
C PHE A 136 -0.52 -6.40 -10.39
N ASN A 137 -1.26 -5.47 -10.96
CA ASN A 137 -2.72 -5.43 -10.95
C ASN A 137 -3.28 -4.83 -12.25
N ALA A 138 -4.60 -4.82 -12.39
CA ALA A 138 -5.23 -4.29 -13.59
C ALA A 138 -5.45 -2.77 -13.53
N HIS A 139 -6.07 -2.28 -12.46
CA HIS A 139 -6.51 -0.88 -12.35
C HIS A 139 -6.85 -0.52 -10.89
N ALA A 140 -6.07 -1.00 -9.91
CA ALA A 140 -6.30 -0.70 -8.49
C ALA A 140 -6.38 0.83 -8.25
N ALA A 141 -5.55 1.59 -8.96
CA ALA A 141 -5.53 3.06 -8.93
C ALA A 141 -6.89 3.72 -9.25
N ASN A 142 -7.71 3.13 -10.12
CA ASN A 142 -9.03 3.69 -10.45
C ASN A 142 -9.98 3.60 -9.25
N ILE A 143 -10.02 2.44 -8.60
CA ILE A 143 -10.90 2.20 -7.45
C ILE A 143 -10.41 3.01 -6.24
N VAL A 144 -9.10 3.04 -6.00
CA VAL A 144 -8.47 3.86 -4.94
C VAL A 144 -8.78 5.32 -5.14
N SER A 145 -8.59 5.87 -6.34
CA SER A 145 -8.90 7.28 -6.63
C SER A 145 -10.37 7.60 -6.40
N ALA A 146 -11.28 6.76 -6.89
CA ALA A 146 -12.72 6.98 -6.74
C ALA A 146 -13.14 7.04 -5.26
N ILE A 147 -12.65 6.10 -4.44
CA ILE A 147 -12.95 6.07 -3.00
C ILE A 147 -12.26 7.20 -2.26
N PHE A 148 -11.01 7.52 -2.61
CA PHE A 148 -10.28 8.62 -1.97
C PHE A 148 -11.01 9.94 -2.17
N ILE A 149 -11.44 10.22 -3.40
CA ILE A 149 -12.24 11.41 -3.72
C ILE A 149 -13.59 11.37 -3.00
N ALA A 150 -14.30 10.25 -3.04
CA ALA A 150 -15.63 10.12 -2.44
C ALA A 150 -15.61 10.22 -0.90
N THR A 151 -14.51 9.85 -0.26
CA THR A 151 -14.38 9.83 1.21
C THR A 151 -13.50 10.95 1.76
N GLY A 152 -13.05 11.88 0.90
CA GLY A 152 -12.27 13.05 1.29
C GLY A 152 -10.81 12.75 1.69
N GLN A 153 -10.25 11.63 1.22
CA GLN A 153 -8.83 11.31 1.39
C GLN A 153 -7.96 12.18 0.48
N ASP A 154 -6.63 12.10 0.62
CA ASP A 154 -5.69 12.82 -0.25
C ASP A 154 -5.47 12.06 -1.58
N PRO A 155 -6.00 12.54 -2.72
CA PRO A 155 -5.90 11.80 -3.98
C PRO A 155 -4.47 11.65 -4.51
N ALA A 156 -3.53 12.49 -4.05
CA ALA A 156 -2.13 12.38 -4.46
C ALA A 156 -1.46 11.13 -3.87
N GLN A 157 -1.97 10.60 -2.75
CA GLN A 157 -1.48 9.38 -2.13
C GLN A 157 -1.91 8.11 -2.88
N ASN A 158 -2.69 8.25 -3.96
CA ASN A 158 -3.01 7.14 -4.85
C ASN A 158 -1.75 6.53 -5.50
N ILE A 159 -0.67 7.29 -5.64
CA ILE A 159 0.61 6.82 -6.19
C ILE A 159 1.09 5.55 -5.46
N GLU A 160 1.13 5.59 -4.14
CA GLU A 160 1.55 4.48 -3.29
C GLU A 160 0.39 3.64 -2.75
N SER A 161 -0.81 4.22 -2.56
CA SER A 161 -1.98 3.48 -2.07
C SER A 161 -2.55 2.51 -3.09
N SER A 162 -2.20 2.67 -4.38
CA SER A 162 -2.60 1.76 -5.45
C SER A 162 -1.60 0.64 -5.73
N HIS A 163 -0.50 0.57 -4.97
CA HIS A 163 0.35 -0.61 -4.94
C HIS A 163 -0.49 -1.84 -4.62
N CYS A 164 -0.54 -2.78 -5.56
CA CYS A 164 -1.41 -3.94 -5.47
C CYS A 164 -0.83 -5.08 -6.30
N ILE A 165 -0.84 -6.28 -5.73
CA ILE A 165 -0.68 -7.54 -6.47
C ILE A 165 -2.01 -8.28 -6.49
N THR A 166 -2.43 -8.71 -7.68
CA THR A 166 -3.62 -9.52 -7.87
C THR A 166 -3.21 -10.95 -8.22
N MET A 167 -3.67 -11.91 -7.42
CA MET A 167 -3.48 -13.34 -7.67
C MET A 167 -4.82 -13.97 -8.03
N MET A 168 -4.78 -14.92 -8.95
CA MET A 168 -5.95 -15.68 -9.39
C MET A 168 -5.56 -17.14 -9.54
N GLU A 169 -6.35 -18.01 -8.93
CA GLU A 169 -6.10 -19.45 -8.92
C GLU A 169 -7.40 -20.20 -9.22
N ALA A 170 -7.28 -21.30 -9.96
CA ALA A 170 -8.41 -22.19 -10.19
C ALA A 170 -8.53 -23.14 -8.99
N VAL A 171 -9.69 -23.17 -8.35
CA VAL A 171 -9.96 -23.99 -7.16
C VAL A 171 -11.14 -24.93 -7.41
N ASN A 172 -11.37 -25.87 -6.49
CA ASN A 172 -12.44 -26.88 -6.61
C ASN A 172 -12.38 -27.64 -7.95
N ASP A 173 -11.23 -28.24 -8.25
CA ASP A 173 -10.94 -28.95 -9.52
C ASP A 173 -11.07 -28.06 -10.77
N GLY A 174 -10.79 -26.76 -10.61
CA GLY A 174 -10.86 -25.77 -11.68
C GLY A 174 -12.25 -25.25 -12.01
N LYS A 175 -13.25 -25.58 -11.19
CA LYS A 175 -14.64 -25.11 -11.36
C LYS A 175 -14.81 -23.67 -10.93
N ASP A 176 -14.11 -23.26 -9.88
CA ASP A 176 -14.28 -21.95 -9.27
C ASP A 176 -12.97 -21.15 -9.35
N LEU A 177 -13.11 -19.83 -9.24
CA LEU A 177 -11.99 -18.90 -9.26
C LEU A 177 -11.74 -18.38 -7.84
N HIS A 178 -10.58 -18.66 -7.27
CA HIS A 178 -10.08 -17.88 -6.15
C HIS A 178 -9.36 -16.65 -6.69
N VAL A 179 -9.64 -15.51 -6.07
CA VAL A 179 -8.97 -14.24 -6.38
C VAL A 179 -8.55 -13.59 -5.07
N SER A 180 -7.35 -13.05 -5.04
CA SER A 180 -6.88 -12.25 -3.92
C SER A 180 -6.17 -10.98 -4.39
N VAL A 181 -6.24 -9.96 -3.54
CA VAL A 181 -5.49 -8.72 -3.73
C VAL A 181 -4.77 -8.36 -2.45
N THR A 182 -3.50 -7.97 -2.61
CA THR A 182 -2.64 -7.54 -1.51
C THR A 182 -2.14 -6.13 -1.78
N MET A 183 -2.40 -5.23 -0.84
CA MET A 183 -2.10 -3.81 -0.94
C MET A 183 -1.30 -3.38 0.30
N PRO A 184 0.04 -3.28 0.19
CA PRO A 184 0.90 -3.11 1.36
C PRO A 184 0.96 -1.68 1.89
N SER A 185 0.55 -0.68 1.10
CA SER A 185 0.81 0.73 1.38
C SER A 185 -0.41 1.66 1.28
N ILE A 186 -1.59 1.24 1.78
CA ILE A 186 -2.80 2.07 1.73
C ILE A 186 -2.74 3.17 2.78
N GLU A 187 -2.81 4.43 2.36
CA GLU A 187 -2.81 5.59 3.23
C GLU A 187 -4.18 6.25 3.32
N VAL A 188 -4.85 5.99 4.44
CA VAL A 188 -6.20 6.49 4.68
C VAL A 188 -6.34 6.93 6.14
N PHE A 189 -7.23 7.89 6.38
CA PHE A 189 -7.74 8.22 7.72
C PHE A 189 -9.18 7.74 7.89
N LYS A 190 -9.51 7.21 9.09
CA LYS A 190 -10.78 6.59 9.53
C LYS A 190 -11.16 5.22 8.92
N THR A 191 -11.51 4.31 9.85
CA THR A 191 -12.19 2.99 9.81
C THR A 191 -11.92 1.98 8.67
N LEU A 192 -11.74 0.71 9.07
CA LEU A 192 -11.72 -0.50 8.22
C LEU A 192 -12.79 -0.53 7.12
N HIS A 193 -13.97 0.08 7.34
CA HIS A 193 -15.09 0.06 6.41
C HIS A 193 -14.74 0.60 5.02
N SER A 194 -14.05 1.76 4.94
CA SER A 194 -13.66 2.32 3.64
C SER A 194 -12.64 1.44 2.92
N ILE A 195 -11.77 0.76 3.67
CA ILE A 195 -10.78 -0.18 3.13
C ILE A 195 -11.47 -1.48 2.66
N MET A 196 -12.43 -2.00 3.41
CA MET A 196 -13.19 -3.18 3.01
C MET A 196 -14.03 -2.90 1.76
N SER A 197 -14.71 -1.75 1.67
CA SER A 197 -15.43 -1.34 0.45
C SER A 197 -14.49 -1.19 -0.76
N LEU A 198 -13.30 -0.60 -0.55
CA LEU A 198 -12.25 -0.50 -1.56
C LEU A 198 -11.89 -1.86 -2.12
N ILE A 199 -11.63 -2.81 -1.23
CA ILE A 199 -11.11 -4.10 -1.64
C ILE A 199 -12.19 -4.99 -2.26
N ILE A 200 -13.42 -4.97 -1.71
CA ILE A 200 -14.57 -5.66 -2.32
C ILE A 200 -14.78 -5.16 -3.76
N GLN A 201 -14.70 -3.85 -4.00
CA GLN A 201 -14.87 -3.31 -5.35
C GLN A 201 -13.74 -3.74 -6.29
N ILE A 202 -12.49 -3.79 -5.82
CA ILE A 202 -11.36 -4.30 -6.62
C ILE A 202 -11.60 -5.77 -7.02
N ILE A 203 -12.07 -6.60 -6.09
CA ILE A 203 -12.34 -8.03 -6.32
C ILE A 203 -13.56 -8.24 -7.23
N GLU A 204 -14.66 -7.50 -7.03
CA GLU A 204 -15.91 -7.70 -7.77
C GLU A 204 -15.91 -7.08 -9.18
N TYR A 205 -15.24 -5.94 -9.35
CA TYR A 205 -15.21 -5.21 -10.62
C TYR A 205 -13.92 -5.43 -11.41
N GLY A 206 -12.81 -5.79 -10.75
CA GLY A 206 -11.55 -6.12 -11.40
C GLY A 206 -11.69 -7.16 -12.53
N PRO A 207 -12.33 -8.31 -12.27
CA PRO A 207 -12.55 -9.35 -13.27
C PRO A 207 -13.44 -8.91 -14.44
N LYS A 208 -14.44 -8.05 -14.18
CA LYS A 208 -15.35 -7.53 -15.24
C LYS A 208 -14.60 -6.67 -16.25
N VAL A 209 -13.69 -5.82 -15.77
CA VAL A 209 -12.87 -4.96 -16.63
C VAL A 209 -11.79 -5.78 -17.35
N CYS A 210 -11.17 -6.76 -16.69
CA CYS A 210 -10.23 -7.68 -17.34
C CYS A 210 -10.87 -8.50 -18.47
N ALA A 211 -12.13 -8.92 -18.31
CA ALA A 211 -12.89 -9.61 -19.36
C ALA A 211 -13.19 -8.71 -20.58
N CYS A 212 -13.36 -7.40 -20.39
CA CYS A 212 -13.55 -6.44 -21.49
C CYS A 212 -12.30 -6.30 -22.38
N TYR A 213 -11.08 -6.45 -21.85
CA TYR A 213 -9.85 -6.32 -22.63
C TYR A 213 -9.65 -7.47 -23.65
N LYS A 214 -10.36 -8.60 -23.55
CA LYS A 214 -10.37 -9.65 -24.59
C LYS A 214 -11.25 -9.30 -25.80
N LYS A 215 -12.02 -8.19 -25.76
CA LYS A 215 -12.95 -7.82 -26.85
C LYS A 215 -12.48 -6.70 -27.78
N THR A 216 -11.41 -5.97 -27.48
CA THR A 216 -10.90 -4.96 -28.42
C THR A 216 -9.48 -4.50 -28.07
N LEU A 217 -8.52 -4.94 -28.88
CA LEU A 217 -7.55 -4.11 -29.61
C LEU A 217 -7.35 -4.77 -30.98
#